data_AF-A0A1G9QFE0-F1
#
_entry.id   AF-A0A1G9QFE0-F1
#
_cell.length_a   1.000
_cell.length_b   1.000
_cell.length_c   1.000
_cell.angle_alpha   90.00
_cell.angle_beta   90.00
_cell.angle_gamma   90.00
#
_symmetry.space_group_name_H-M   'P 1'
#
loop_
_entity.id
_entity.type
_entity.pdbx_description
1 polymer ?
#
loop_
_entity_poly.entity_id
_entity_poly.type
_entity_poly.pdbx_seq_one_letter_code
_entity_poly.pdbx_strand_id
1 'polypeptide(L)' 'MKEIGKMLKKARENIGKTQQQIADEAEVSRAYYADVERGRYTPSLKLLSRLGNLLNIDLNFLKENDGNTSI' A
#
# COMPACT_ATOMS: atom_id res chain seq x y z
N MET A 1 9.08 -1.10 -4.99
CA MET A 1 8.06 -1.96 -4.35
C MET A 1 8.34 -2.38 -2.91
N LYS A 2 9.51 -2.98 -2.58
CA LYS A 2 9.82 -3.39 -1.19
C LYS A 2 9.72 -2.24 -0.16
N GLU A 3 10.14 -1.03 -0.53
CA GLU A 3 10.03 0.14 0.36
C GLU A 3 8.57 0.57 0.61
N ILE A 4 7.69 0.45 -0.39
CA ILE A 4 6.26 0.74 -0.26
C ILE A 4 5.61 -0.24 0.71
N GLY A 5 5.89 -1.53 0.55
CA GLY A 5 5.37 -2.56 1.44
C GLY A 5 5.77 -2.32 2.90
N LYS A 6 7.02 -1.90 3.14
CA LYS A 6 7.50 -1.50 4.48
C LYS A 6 6.78 -0.26 5.02
N MET A 7 6.56 0.76 4.18
CA MET A 7 5.84 1.97 4.59
C MET A 7 4.39 1.67 4.97
N LEU A 8 3.69 0.87 4.15
CA LEU A 8 2.32 0.43 4.42
C LEU A 8 2.26 -0.36 5.74
N LYS A 9 3.20 -1.27 5.95
CA LYS A 9 3.31 -2.03 7.20
C LYS A 9 3.50 -1.12 8.41
N LYS A 10 4.44 -0.17 8.33
CA LYS A 10 4.73 0.77 9.43
C LYS A 10 3.52 1.66 9.74
N ALA A 11 2.86 2.18 8.72
CA ALA A 11 1.68 3.01 8.93
C ALA A 11 0.51 2.21 9.54
N ARG A 12 0.32 0.96 9.10
CA ARG A 12 -0.67 0.06 9.71
C ARG A 12 -0.37 -0.16 11.19
N GLU A 13 0.89 -0.42 11.53
CA GLU A 13 1.33 -0.61 12.92
C GLU A 13 1.13 0.66 13.75
N ASN A 14 1.39 1.84 13.18
CA ASN A 14 1.18 3.13 13.85
C ASN A 14 -0.29 3.38 14.20
N ILE A 15 -1.23 2.94 13.37
CA ILE A 15 -2.67 3.07 13.63
C ILE A 15 -3.26 1.86 14.40
N GLY A 16 -2.41 0.92 14.84
CA GLY A 16 -2.81 -0.23 15.66
C GLY A 16 -3.71 -1.25 14.95
N LYS A 17 -3.76 -1.27 13.61
CA LYS A 17 -4.62 -2.18 12.86
C LYS A 17 -3.90 -3.48 12.48
N THR A 18 -4.65 -4.56 12.37
CA THR A 18 -4.18 -5.84 11.84
C THR A 18 -4.23 -5.86 10.32
N GLN A 19 -3.50 -6.79 9.70
CA GLN A 19 -3.57 -7.01 8.25
C GLN A 19 -4.99 -7.35 7.77
N GLN A 20 -5.78 -8.04 8.62
CA GLN A 20 -7.16 -8.38 8.30
C GLN A 20 -8.04 -7.13 8.26
N GLN A 21 -7.95 -6.26 9.26
CA GLN A 21 -8.73 -5.01 9.31
C GLN A 21 -8.46 -4.11 8.10
N ILE A 22 -7.18 -3.94 7.71
CA ILE A 22 -6.86 -3.17 6.49
C ILE A 22 -7.38 -3.85 5.24
N ALA A 23 -7.28 -5.18 5.16
CA ALA A 23 -7.78 -5.92 4.01
C ALA A 23 -9.30 -5.79 3.86
N ASP A 24 -10.04 -5.88 4.96
CA ASP A 24 -11.49 -5.71 5.01
C ASP A 24 -11.89 -4.29 4.57
N GLU A 25 -11.23 -3.26 5.12
CA GLU A 25 -11.49 -1.85 4.77
C GLU A 25 -11.09 -1.50 3.33
N ALA A 26 -10.07 -2.17 2.79
CA ALA A 26 -9.62 -2.00 1.42
C ALA A 26 -10.37 -2.90 0.41
N GLU A 27 -11.27 -3.76 0.90
CA GLU A 27 -12.02 -4.77 0.13
C GLU A 27 -11.11 -5.71 -0.67
N VAL A 28 -10.04 -6.19 -0.03
CA VAL A 28 -9.10 -7.16 -0.60
C VAL A 28 -8.94 -8.37 0.31
N SER A 29 -8.33 -9.44 -0.19
CA SER A 29 -7.99 -10.56 0.68
C SER A 29 -6.82 -10.21 1.61
N ARG A 30 -6.85 -10.74 2.83
CA ARG A 30 -5.74 -10.60 3.79
C ARG A 30 -4.42 -11.12 3.23
N ALA A 31 -4.46 -12.23 2.48
CA ALA A 31 -3.28 -12.78 1.81
C ALA A 31 -2.67 -11.78 0.83
N TYR A 32 -3.52 -11.18 -0.03
CA TYR A 32 -3.10 -10.16 -0.97
C TYR A 32 -2.46 -8.95 -0.28
N TYR A 33 -3.11 -8.40 0.75
CA TYR A 33 -2.55 -7.28 1.51
C TYR A 33 -1.21 -7.64 2.16
N ALA A 34 -1.09 -8.85 2.72
CA ALA A 34 0.15 -9.32 3.31
C ALA A 34 1.27 -9.53 2.26
N ASP A 35 0.94 -9.82 1.01
CA ASP A 35 1.91 -9.87 -0.09
C ASP A 35 2.34 -8.48 -0.54
N VAL A 36 1.43 -7.50 -0.53
CA VAL A 36 1.73 -6.08 -0.79
C VAL A 36 2.72 -5.54 0.25
N GLU A 37 2.49 -5.81 1.55
CA GLU A 37 3.44 -5.41 2.61
C GLU A 37 4.83 -6.03 2.44
N ARG A 38 4.91 -7.23 1.85
CA ARG A 38 6.18 -7.91 1.56
C ARG A 38 6.79 -7.47 0.23
N GLY A 39 6.13 -6.61 -0.53
CA GLY A 39 6.56 -6.14 -1.83
C GLY A 39 6.52 -7.22 -2.92
N ARG A 40 5.71 -8.27 -2.75
CA ARG A 40 5.53 -9.35 -3.74
C ARG A 40 4.55 -8.98 -4.85
N TYR A 41 3.58 -8.12 -4.56
CA TYR A 41 2.62 -7.61 -5.53
C TYR A 41 2.63 -6.10 -5.57
N THR A 42 2.54 -5.56 -6.80
CA THR A 42 2.26 -4.15 -7.06
C THR A 42 0.75 -3.92 -7.06
N PRO A 43 0.20 -3.29 -6.01
CA PRO A 43 -1.21 -2.90 -6.01
C PRO A 43 -1.48 -1.88 -7.10
N SER A 44 -2.70 -1.89 -7.64
CA SER A 44 -3.13 -0.89 -8.62
C SER A 44 -3.15 0.51 -7.99
N LEU A 45 -3.04 1.54 -8.82
CA LEU A 45 -3.11 2.93 -8.35
C LEU A 45 -4.38 3.20 -7.53
N LYS A 46 -5.52 2.62 -7.93
CA LYS A 46 -6.79 2.70 -7.19
C LYS A 46 -6.67 2.13 -5.78
N LEU A 47 -6.03 0.97 -5.63
CA LEU A 47 -5.84 0.34 -4.34
C LEU A 47 -4.82 1.10 -3.48
N LEU A 48 -3.74 1.59 -4.09
CA LEU A 48 -2.80 2.48 -3.42
C LEU A 48 -3.53 3.71 -2.88
N SER A 49 -4.33 4.41 -3.68
CA SER A 49 -5.11 5.57 -3.20
C SER A 49 -6.03 5.23 -2.03
N ARG A 50 -6.71 4.08 -2.06
CA ARG A 50 -7.51 3.62 -0.91
C ARG A 50 -6.65 3.39 0.32
N LEU A 51 -5.54 2.66 0.19
CA LEU A 51 -4.63 2.38 1.29
C LEU A 51 -3.98 3.64 1.85
N GLY A 52 -3.63 4.61 1.01
CA GLY A 52 -3.10 5.91 1.41
C GLY A 52 -4.10 6.67 2.29
N ASN A 53 -5.37 6.69 1.89
CA ASN A 53 -6.44 7.31 2.70
C ASN A 53 -6.66 6.56 4.02
N LEU A 54 -6.69 5.22 4.01
CA LEU A 54 -6.92 4.39 5.20
C LEU A 54 -5.77 4.48 6.21
N LEU A 55 -4.54 4.57 5.73
CA LEU A 55 -3.32 4.59 6.53
C LEU A 55 -2.81 6.02 6.80
N ASN A 56 -3.52 7.03 6.30
CA ASN A 56 -3.13 8.45 6.34
C ASN A 56 -1.70 8.69 5.83
N ILE A 57 -1.35 8.04 4.71
CA ILE A 57 -0.06 8.19 4.03
C ILE A 57 -0.30 8.89 2.71
N ASP A 58 0.48 9.94 2.44
CA ASP A 58 0.55 10.48 1.10
C ASP A 58 1.37 9.55 0.20
N LEU A 59 0.70 8.80 -0.67
CA LEU A 59 1.31 7.93 -1.67
C LEU A 59 1.58 8.67 -3.00
N ASN A 60 1.45 9.99 -3.05
CA ASN A 60 1.75 10.79 -4.25
C ASN A 60 3.19 10.62 -4.75
N PHE A 61 4.15 10.28 -3.88
CA PHE A 61 5.53 9.97 -4.31
C PHE A 61 5.64 8.72 -5.20
N LEU A 62 4.59 7.90 -5.26
CA LEU A 62 4.52 6.76 -6.20
C LEU A 62 4.17 7.20 -7.61
N LYS A 63 3.49 8.34 -7.78
CA LYS A 63 3.20 8.89 -9.11
C LYS A 63 4.47 9.28 -9.87
N GLU A 64 5.56 9.56 -9.17
CA GLU A 64 6.82 10.00 -9.78
C GLU A 64 7.75 8.85 -10.19
N ASN A 65 7.52 7.61 -9.72
CA ASN A 65 8.41 6.47 -10.02
C ASN A 65 7.86 5.48 -11.06
N ASP A 66 6.61 5.64 -11.52
CA ASP A 66 6.10 4.95 -12.72
C ASP A 66 6.41 5.73 -14.01
N GLY A 67 7.10 6.86 -13.90
CA GLY A 67 7.68 7.60 -15.01
C GLY A 67 9.08 7.09 -15.31
N ASN A 68 9.20 6.01 -16.07
CA ASN A 68 10.32 5.90 -16.98
C ASN A 68 10.25 7.13 -17.89
N THR A 69 11.07 8.13 -17.59
CA THR A 69 11.38 9.23 -18.49
C THR A 69 11.68 8.64 -19.86
N SER A 70 10.81 8.91 -20.82
CA SER A 70 11.16 8.89 -22.24
C SER A 70 10.81 10.27 -22.77
N ILE A 71 11.80 11.15 -22.70
CA ILE A 71 11.99 12.24 -23.64
C ILE A 71 13.47 12.20 -24.03
#